data_AF-A0AAF1AP86-F1
#
_entry.id   AF-A0AAF1AP86-F1
#
_cell.length_a   1.000
_cell.length_b   1.000
_cell.length_c   1.000
_cell.angle_alpha   90.00
_cell.angle_beta   90.00
_cell.angle_gamma   90.00
#
_symmetry.space_group_name_H-M   'P 1'
#
loop_
_entity.id
_entity.type
_entity.pdbx_description
1 polymer ?
#
loop_
_entity_poly.entity_id
_entity_poly.type
_entity_poly.pdbx_seq_one_letter_code
_entity_poly.pdbx_strand_id
1 'polypeptide(L)'
;MGAFKLSLILVQTMDYSIIVFDTAPTGHTLRLLQCPSTLEKGLGQLMSLKNKFGGMLGQMTRLFGVGDEFGEDAILGRIEGMKDIIQQVNKQFRDPDLTTFVCICIPEFLSLYETERLVQELSKFEIDTHNIIINQVLFDDEVVESKLLNARMKMQQKYLDQFYMLYDDFHITKLPLLPEEVNYTERVCTQVCGVDALKDFSRNFLSAYKPAVTRGTIEELEGRVSTLAQQLKDAEAELEKLKKG
;
A
#
# COMPACT_ATOMS: atom_id res chain seq x y z
N MET A 1 -12.67 -12.39 -0.99
CA MET A 1 -12.75 -12.51 -2.47
C MET A 1 -13.94 -11.76 -3.08
N GLY A 2 -15.09 -11.64 -2.38
CA GLY A 2 -16.24 -10.86 -2.87
C GLY A 2 -16.07 -9.33 -2.87
N ALA A 3 -15.31 -8.77 -1.92
CA ALA A 3 -15.17 -7.31 -1.78
C ALA A 3 -14.45 -6.62 -2.96
N PHE A 4 -13.40 -7.23 -3.50
CA PHE A 4 -12.63 -6.64 -4.60
C PHE A 4 -13.35 -6.73 -5.96
N LYS A 5 -14.14 -7.80 -6.15
CA LYS A 5 -14.99 -7.96 -7.34
C LYS A 5 -16.10 -6.90 -7.38
N LEU A 6 -16.60 -6.49 -6.21
CA LEU A 6 -17.54 -5.38 -6.07
C LEU A 6 -16.83 -4.03 -6.23
N SER A 7 -15.62 -3.87 -5.67
CA SER A 7 -14.88 -2.61 -5.74
C SER A 7 -14.41 -2.25 -7.14
N LEU A 8 -14.01 -3.23 -7.97
CA LEU A 8 -13.59 -3.01 -9.36
C LEU A 8 -14.73 -2.53 -10.27
N ILE A 9 -15.95 -3.01 -10.01
CA ILE A 9 -17.16 -2.54 -10.70
C ILE A 9 -17.57 -1.16 -10.15
N LEU A 10 -17.33 -0.90 -8.85
CA LEU A 10 -17.58 0.40 -8.23
C LEU A 10 -16.60 1.50 -8.71
N VAL A 11 -15.33 1.15 -8.97
CA VAL A 11 -14.30 2.05 -9.51
C VAL A 11 -14.73 2.66 -10.85
N GLN A 12 -15.45 1.92 -11.69
CA GLN A 12 -15.93 2.45 -12.98
C GLN A 12 -17.26 3.23 -12.88
N THR A 13 -17.92 3.22 -11.72
CA THR A 13 -19.22 3.87 -11.51
C THR A 13 -19.15 5.09 -10.60
N MET A 14 -17.99 5.40 -10.03
CA MET A 14 -17.77 6.58 -9.20
C MET A 14 -16.64 7.45 -9.76
N ASP A 15 -16.89 8.76 -9.88
CA ASP A 15 -15.95 9.76 -10.44
C ASP A 15 -14.84 10.15 -9.44
N TYR A 16 -14.01 9.20 -9.03
CA TYR A 16 -12.82 9.48 -8.22
C TYR A 16 -11.56 9.57 -9.07
N SER A 17 -10.67 10.52 -8.76
CA SER A 17 -9.38 10.65 -9.45
C SER A 17 -8.37 9.59 -9.02
N ILE A 18 -8.37 9.19 -7.74
CA ILE A 18 -7.45 8.22 -7.15
C ILE A 18 -8.23 7.36 -6.15
N ILE A 19 -7.95 6.06 -6.14
CA ILE A 19 -8.55 5.09 -5.22
C ILE A 19 -7.43 4.34 -4.51
N VAL A 20 -7.45 4.33 -3.17
CA VAL A 20 -6.49 3.60 -2.35
C VAL A 20 -7.13 2.30 -1.86
N PHE A 21 -6.49 1.18 -2.16
CA PHE A 21 -6.94 -0.13 -1.71
C PHE A 21 -6.14 -0.58 -0.48
N ASP A 22 -6.80 -0.68 0.67
CA ASP A 22 -6.25 -1.35 1.84
C ASP A 22 -6.48 -2.86 1.69
N THR A 23 -5.39 -3.63 1.63
CA THR A 23 -5.45 -5.05 1.27
C THR A 23 -5.21 -5.95 2.49
N ALA A 24 -5.73 -7.17 2.43
CA ALA A 24 -5.44 -8.21 3.41
C ALA A 24 -3.92 -8.52 3.47
N PRO A 25 -3.41 -9.24 4.49
CA PRO A 25 -2.00 -9.61 4.55
C PRO A 25 -1.51 -10.37 3.30
N THR A 26 -0.21 -10.23 3.02
CA THR A 26 0.53 -10.63 1.80
C THR A 26 -0.04 -11.82 1.02
N GLY A 27 -0.23 -12.97 1.67
CA GLY A 27 -0.69 -14.19 1.00
C GLY A 27 -2.11 -14.13 0.40
N HIS A 28 -3.00 -13.31 0.93
CA HIS A 28 -4.38 -13.18 0.43
C HIS A 28 -4.49 -12.17 -0.70
N THR A 29 -3.68 -11.11 -0.69
CA THR A 29 -3.64 -10.08 -1.74
C THR A 29 -3.20 -10.65 -3.08
N LEU A 30 -2.21 -11.55 -3.06
CA LEU A 30 -1.72 -12.22 -4.28
C LEU A 30 -2.78 -13.08 -4.98
N ARG A 31 -3.65 -13.76 -4.23
CA ARG A 31 -4.77 -14.51 -4.81
C ARG A 31 -5.82 -13.61 -5.44
N LEU A 32 -5.95 -12.38 -4.95
CA LEU A 32 -6.88 -11.39 -5.50
C LEU A 32 -6.35 -10.83 -6.82
N LEU A 33 -5.04 -10.55 -6.93
CA LEU A 33 -4.39 -10.10 -8.16
C LEU A 33 -4.34 -11.18 -9.25
N GLN A 34 -4.36 -12.46 -8.87
CA GLN A 34 -4.49 -13.60 -9.79
C GLN A 34 -5.91 -13.81 -10.33
N CYS A 35 -6.92 -13.17 -9.73
CA CYS A 35 -8.32 -13.43 -10.04
C CYS A 35 -8.69 -13.05 -11.49
N PRO A 36 -8.31 -11.86 -12.02
CA PRO A 36 -8.61 -11.49 -13.40
C PRO A 36 -8.07 -12.48 -14.44
N SER A 37 -6.79 -12.85 -14.33
CA SER A 37 -6.14 -13.76 -15.28
C SER A 37 -6.68 -15.20 -15.20
N THR A 38 -7.06 -15.65 -14.00
CA THR A 38 -7.70 -16.96 -13.82
C THR A 38 -9.11 -16.99 -14.39
N LEU A 39 -9.88 -15.91 -14.19
CA LEU A 39 -11.22 -15.75 -14.77
C LEU A 39 -11.14 -15.69 -16.30
N GLU A 40 -10.20 -14.93 -16.86
CA GLU A 40 -10.00 -14.85 -18.32
C GLU A 40 -9.70 -16.23 -18.92
N LYS A 41 -8.80 -17.01 -18.30
CA LYS A 41 -8.51 -18.39 -18.73
C LYS A 41 -9.74 -19.29 -18.63
N GLY A 42 -10.49 -19.21 -17.54
CA GLY A 42 -11.72 -20.00 -17.34
C GLY A 42 -12.80 -19.66 -18.36
N LEU A 43 -13.02 -18.37 -18.64
CA LEU A 43 -13.94 -17.91 -19.68
C LEU A 43 -13.49 -18.37 -21.08
N GLY A 44 -12.19 -18.29 -21.38
CA GLY A 44 -11.61 -18.78 -22.63
C GLY A 44 -11.81 -20.29 -22.83
N GLN A 45 -11.61 -21.08 -21.78
CA GLN A 45 -11.87 -22.52 -21.81
C GLN A 45 -13.35 -22.83 -22.02
N LEU A 46 -14.25 -22.14 -21.34
CA LEU A 46 -15.70 -22.29 -21.51
C LEU A 46 -16.14 -21.97 -22.94
N MET A 47 -15.64 -20.87 -23.51
CA MET A 47 -15.89 -20.51 -24.92
C MET A 47 -15.35 -21.58 -25.89
N SER A 48 -14.15 -22.11 -25.63
CA SER A 48 -13.56 -23.16 -26.47
C SER A 48 -14.36 -24.47 -26.39
N LEU A 49 -14.89 -24.81 -25.21
CA LEU A 49 -15.75 -25.96 -25.00
C LEU A 49 -17.08 -25.75 -25.73
N LYS A 50 -17.69 -24.56 -25.60
CA LYS A 50 -18.91 -24.21 -26.35
C LYS A 50 -18.68 -24.31 -27.86
N ASN A 51 -17.57 -23.83 -28.40
CA ASN A 51 -17.32 -23.93 -29.84
C ASN A 51 -17.19 -25.37 -30.33
N LYS A 52 -16.65 -26.27 -29.50
CA LYS A 52 -16.53 -27.70 -29.82
C LYS A 52 -17.85 -28.46 -29.65
N PHE A 53 -18.63 -28.12 -28.63
CA PHE A 53 -19.88 -28.82 -28.28
C PHE A 53 -21.12 -28.16 -28.87
N GLY A 54 -21.08 -26.89 -29.25
CA GLY A 54 -22.21 -26.12 -29.77
C GLY A 54 -22.69 -26.60 -31.13
N GLY A 55 -21.79 -27.11 -31.98
CA GLY A 55 -22.20 -27.78 -33.23
C GLY A 55 -23.01 -29.07 -32.98
N MET A 56 -22.69 -29.79 -31.92
CA MET A 56 -23.38 -31.03 -31.51
C MET A 56 -24.66 -30.74 -30.74
N LEU A 57 -24.61 -29.76 -29.81
CA LEU A 57 -25.77 -29.29 -29.05
C LEU A 57 -26.82 -28.71 -30.00
N GLY A 58 -26.42 -27.87 -30.95
CA GLY A 58 -27.33 -27.31 -31.95
C GLY A 58 -27.94 -28.36 -32.90
N GLN A 59 -27.29 -29.51 -33.13
CA GLN A 59 -27.93 -30.65 -33.81
C GLN A 59 -28.91 -31.38 -32.90
N MET A 60 -28.56 -31.59 -31.63
CA MET A 60 -29.40 -32.30 -30.67
C MET A 60 -30.65 -31.49 -30.27
N THR A 61 -30.53 -30.17 -30.10
CA THR A 61 -31.62 -29.22 -29.86
C THR A 61 -32.62 -29.20 -31.03
N ARG A 62 -32.11 -29.21 -32.27
CA ARG A 62 -32.95 -29.34 -33.48
C ARG A 62 -33.66 -30.69 -33.58
N LEU A 63 -33.07 -31.76 -33.06
CA LEU A 63 -33.65 -33.11 -33.08
C LEU A 63 -34.69 -33.33 -31.97
N PHE A 64 -34.50 -32.72 -30.79
CA PHE A 64 -35.41 -32.83 -29.65
C PHE A 64 -36.55 -31.81 -29.64
N GLY A 65 -36.63 -30.92 -30.64
CA GLY A 65 -37.73 -29.96 -30.78
C GLY A 65 -37.79 -28.92 -29.65
N VAL A 66 -36.75 -28.84 -28.82
CA VAL A 66 -36.59 -27.82 -27.79
C VAL A 66 -36.06 -26.60 -28.50
N GLY A 67 -36.95 -25.77 -29.04
CA GLY A 67 -36.58 -24.55 -29.75
C GLY A 67 -35.68 -23.63 -28.92
N ASP A 68 -34.81 -22.91 -29.64
CA ASP A 68 -34.15 -21.59 -29.45
C ASP A 68 -34.40 -20.70 -28.20
N GLU A 69 -34.83 -21.24 -27.06
CA GLU A 69 -35.24 -20.49 -25.86
C GLU A 69 -34.32 -20.67 -24.65
N PHE A 70 -33.19 -21.36 -24.81
CA PHE A 70 -32.09 -21.09 -23.90
C PHE A 70 -31.55 -19.73 -24.30
N GLY A 71 -31.61 -18.73 -23.42
CA GLY A 71 -31.02 -17.41 -23.60
C GLY A 71 -29.49 -17.45 -23.70
N GLU A 72 -28.95 -18.31 -24.56
CA GLU A 72 -27.54 -18.50 -24.85
C GLU A 72 -26.91 -17.20 -25.33
N ASP A 73 -27.61 -16.43 -26.17
CA ASP A 73 -27.12 -15.14 -26.66
C ASP A 73 -27.05 -14.10 -25.54
N ALA A 74 -28.03 -14.09 -24.62
CA ALA A 74 -28.01 -13.21 -23.46
C ALA A 74 -26.93 -13.60 -22.44
N ILE A 75 -26.66 -14.90 -22.29
CA ILE A 75 -25.56 -15.42 -21.47
C ILE A 75 -24.21 -15.13 -22.14
N LEU A 76 -24.11 -15.23 -23.46
CA LEU A 76 -22.90 -14.89 -24.23
C LEU A 76 -22.56 -13.42 -24.10
N GLY A 77 -23.52 -12.52 -24.36
CA GLY A 77 -23.28 -11.08 -24.25
C GLY A 77 -22.83 -10.66 -22.86
N ARG A 78 -23.33 -11.33 -21.81
CA ARG A 78 -22.84 -11.14 -20.43
C ARG A 78 -21.42 -11.65 -20.23
N ILE A 79 -21.09 -12.82 -20.78
CA ILE A 79 -19.75 -13.41 -20.66
C ILE A 79 -18.71 -12.58 -21.43
N GLU A 80 -19.04 -12.11 -22.63
CA GLU A 80 -18.18 -11.25 -23.43
C GLU A 80 -17.97 -9.90 -22.76
N GLY A 81 -19.05 -9.25 -22.28
CA GLY A 81 -18.93 -8.00 -21.52
C GLY A 81 -18.09 -8.14 -20.24
N MET A 82 -18.19 -9.27 -19.53
CA MET A 82 -17.32 -9.56 -18.39
C MET A 82 -15.86 -9.72 -18.79
N LYS A 83 -15.58 -10.36 -19.92
CA LYS A 83 -14.21 -10.53 -20.44
C LYS A 83 -13.58 -9.18 -20.75
N ASP A 84 -14.32 -8.29 -21.41
CA ASP A 84 -13.82 -6.96 -21.79
C ASP A 84 -13.45 -6.12 -20.56
N ILE A 85 -14.32 -6.12 -19.54
CA ILE A 85 -14.05 -5.45 -18.26
C ILE A 85 -12.78 -6.02 -17.61
N ILE A 86 -12.67 -7.35 -17.54
CA ILE A 86 -11.50 -8.02 -16.93
C ILE A 86 -10.20 -7.65 -17.67
N GLN A 87 -10.23 -7.61 -19.00
CA GLN A 87 -9.07 -7.26 -19.81
C GLN A 87 -8.67 -5.79 -19.62
N GLN A 88 -9.65 -4.88 -19.59
CA GLN A 88 -9.40 -3.47 -19.33
C GLN A 88 -8.77 -3.26 -17.95
N VAL A 89 -9.30 -3.94 -16.94
CA VAL A 89 -8.78 -3.91 -15.58
C VAL A 89 -7.35 -4.43 -15.51
N ASN A 90 -7.07 -5.59 -16.10
CA ASN A 90 -5.72 -6.15 -16.18
C ASN A 90 -4.74 -5.19 -16.84
N LYS A 91 -5.17 -4.49 -17.89
CA LYS A 91 -4.34 -3.48 -18.57
C LYS A 91 -4.02 -2.31 -17.64
N GLN A 92 -4.99 -1.81 -16.89
CA GLN A 92 -4.78 -0.70 -15.94
C GLN A 92 -3.88 -1.10 -14.77
N PHE A 93 -4.01 -2.32 -14.24
CA PHE A 93 -3.15 -2.81 -13.15
C PHE A 93 -1.67 -2.95 -13.53
N ARG A 94 -1.39 -3.12 -14.83
CA ARG A 94 -0.03 -3.27 -15.37
C ARG A 94 0.59 -1.96 -15.88
N ASP A 95 -0.19 -0.88 -15.87
CA ASP A 95 0.26 0.42 -16.32
C ASP A 95 0.86 1.17 -15.12
N PRO A 96 2.20 1.41 -15.10
CA PRO A 96 2.88 2.06 -13.99
C PRO A 96 2.45 3.53 -13.80
N ASP A 97 1.91 4.18 -14.84
CA ASP A 97 1.41 5.55 -14.76
C ASP A 97 0.00 5.62 -14.13
N LEU A 98 -0.72 4.48 -14.06
CA LEU A 98 -2.07 4.39 -13.52
C LEU A 98 -2.14 3.68 -12.17
N THR A 99 -1.32 2.63 -11.97
CA THR A 99 -1.37 1.79 -10.78
C THR A 99 0.03 1.58 -10.22
N THR A 100 0.21 1.83 -8.93
CA THR A 100 1.43 1.48 -8.19
C THR A 100 1.06 0.76 -6.88
N PHE A 101 1.91 -0.15 -6.45
CA PHE A 101 1.78 -0.86 -5.18
C PHE A 101 2.78 -0.31 -4.16
N VAL A 102 2.30 -0.05 -2.94
CA VAL A 102 3.12 0.40 -1.82
C VAL A 102 3.22 -0.70 -0.78
N CYS A 103 4.42 -1.22 -0.55
CA CYS A 103 4.67 -2.28 0.42
C CYS A 103 4.86 -1.67 1.82
N ILE A 104 4.15 -2.19 2.83
CA ILE A 104 4.30 -1.75 4.23
C ILE A 104 4.85 -2.93 5.05
N CYS A 105 5.93 -2.70 5.78
CA CYS A 105 6.62 -3.73 6.57
C CYS A 105 7.16 -3.16 7.89
N ILE A 106 7.72 -4.03 8.72
CA ILE A 106 8.46 -3.67 9.94
C ILE A 106 9.91 -4.18 9.82
N PRO A 107 10.90 -3.58 10.51
CA PRO A 107 12.31 -3.95 10.41
C PRO A 107 12.64 -5.24 11.18
N GLU A 108 12.04 -6.36 10.76
CA GLU A 108 12.22 -7.69 11.33
C GLU A 108 12.38 -8.74 10.22
N PHE A 109 13.07 -9.85 10.54
CA PHE A 109 13.38 -10.91 9.57
C PHE A 109 12.18 -11.43 8.80
N LEU A 110 11.10 -11.80 9.51
CA LEU A 110 9.93 -12.41 8.88
C LEU A 110 9.21 -11.41 7.97
N SER A 111 9.18 -10.13 8.36
CA SER A 111 8.55 -9.08 7.58
C SER A 111 9.36 -8.75 6.32
N LEU A 112 10.69 -8.75 6.40
CA LEU A 112 11.56 -8.64 5.22
C LEU A 112 11.31 -9.79 4.23
N TYR A 113 11.30 -11.03 4.71
CA TYR A 113 11.07 -12.21 3.87
C TYR A 113 9.69 -12.19 3.18
N GLU A 114 8.63 -11.84 3.92
CA GLU A 114 7.29 -11.72 3.35
C GLU A 114 7.20 -10.58 2.31
N THR A 115 7.90 -9.47 2.56
CA THR A 115 7.97 -8.33 1.62
C THR A 115 8.70 -8.73 0.34
N GLU A 116 9.81 -9.44 0.46
CA GLU A 116 10.56 -9.94 -0.70
C GLU A 116 9.70 -10.86 -1.57
N ARG A 117 9.02 -11.81 -0.94
CA ARG A 117 8.11 -12.70 -1.64
C ARG A 117 6.97 -11.94 -2.32
N LEU A 118 6.42 -10.92 -1.67
CA LEU A 118 5.38 -10.07 -2.25
C LEU A 118 5.90 -9.31 -3.48
N VAL A 119 7.06 -8.65 -3.39
CA VAL A 119 7.67 -7.91 -4.50
C VAL A 119 7.95 -8.82 -5.69
N GLN A 120 8.51 -10.01 -5.46
CA GLN A 120 8.73 -11.00 -6.52
C GLN A 120 7.44 -11.43 -7.21
N GLU A 121 6.35 -11.61 -6.46
CA GLU A 121 5.06 -11.97 -7.04
C GLU A 121 4.43 -10.80 -7.81
N LEU A 122 4.49 -9.57 -7.30
CA LEU A 122 4.03 -8.37 -8.01
C LEU A 122 4.75 -8.20 -9.35
N SER A 123 6.08 -8.41 -9.36
CA SER A 123 6.88 -8.40 -10.58
C SER A 123 6.42 -9.45 -11.60
N LYS A 124 6.07 -10.68 -11.17
CA LYS A 124 5.50 -11.72 -12.05
C LYS A 124 4.15 -11.31 -12.66
N PHE A 125 3.38 -10.48 -11.97
CA PHE A 125 2.11 -9.96 -12.48
C PHE A 125 2.26 -8.67 -13.29
N GLU A 126 3.51 -8.18 -13.47
CA GLU A 126 3.83 -6.92 -14.14
C GLU A 126 3.13 -5.72 -13.45
N ILE A 127 3.03 -5.76 -12.13
CA ILE A 127 2.47 -4.67 -11.32
C ILE A 127 3.63 -3.84 -10.78
N ASP A 128 3.54 -2.53 -10.98
CA ASP A 128 4.51 -1.55 -10.50
C ASP A 128 4.61 -1.56 -8.96
N THR A 129 5.83 -1.59 -8.44
CA THR A 129 6.11 -1.44 -7.01
C THR A 129 7.48 -0.78 -6.85
N HIS A 130 7.49 0.49 -6.46
CA HIS A 130 8.72 1.28 -6.26
C HIS A 130 8.79 1.91 -4.88
N ASN A 131 7.82 1.63 -4.00
CA ASN A 131 7.71 2.28 -2.70
C ASN A 131 7.61 1.25 -1.57
N ILE A 132 8.48 1.37 -0.58
CA ILE A 132 8.45 0.56 0.65
C ILE A 132 8.38 1.49 1.85
N ILE A 133 7.42 1.24 2.73
CA ILE A 133 7.28 1.91 4.02
C ILE A 133 7.68 0.93 5.11
N ILE A 134 8.71 1.28 5.87
CA ILE A 134 9.16 0.54 7.04
C ILE A 134 8.61 1.25 8.29
N ASN A 135 7.57 0.68 8.89
CA ASN A 135 6.89 1.21 10.05
C ASN A 135 7.50 0.68 11.36
N GLN A 136 7.12 1.29 12.49
CA GLN A 136 7.56 0.90 13.84
C GLN A 136 9.08 0.92 14.02
N VAL A 137 9.75 1.84 13.34
CA VAL A 137 11.18 2.06 13.51
C VAL A 137 11.42 2.77 14.83
N LEU A 138 12.28 2.19 15.66
CA LEU A 138 12.71 2.80 16.91
C LEU A 138 13.79 3.84 16.61
N PHE A 139 13.58 5.06 17.06
CA PHE A 139 14.55 6.15 17.01
C PHE A 139 15.08 6.43 18.42
N ASP A 140 16.32 6.92 18.51
CA ASP A 140 16.95 7.33 19.79
C ASP A 140 16.36 8.67 20.24
N ASP A 141 15.11 8.66 20.71
CA ASP A 141 14.39 9.86 21.13
C ASP A 141 14.47 10.12 22.65
N GLU A 142 15.01 9.18 23.43
CA GLU A 142 15.05 9.25 24.89
C GLU A 142 16.48 9.32 25.48
N VAL A 143 16.60 10.07 26.57
CA VAL A 143 17.83 10.12 27.40
C VAL A 143 17.99 8.83 28.23
N VAL A 144 16.98 7.96 28.25
CA VAL A 144 16.93 6.77 29.10
C VAL A 144 17.70 5.61 28.45
N GLU A 145 18.79 5.17 29.10
CA GLU A 145 19.53 3.99 28.68
C GLU A 145 18.78 2.70 29.04
N SER A 146 18.09 2.12 28.06
CA SER A 146 17.51 0.78 28.16
C SER A 146 18.33 -0.23 27.36
N LYS A 147 18.88 -1.25 28.04
CA LYS A 147 19.62 -2.34 27.39
C LYS A 147 18.75 -3.11 26.37
N LEU A 148 17.46 -3.28 26.64
CA LEU A 148 16.53 -3.95 25.75
C LEU A 148 16.18 -3.09 24.53
N LEU A 149 16.00 -1.78 24.73
CA LEU A 149 15.75 -0.83 23.64
C LEU A 149 16.96 -0.77 22.69
N ASN A 150 18.16 -0.63 23.24
CA ASN A 150 19.40 -0.62 22.45
C ASN A 150 19.60 -1.93 21.67
N ALA A 151 19.28 -3.07 22.28
CA ALA A 151 19.33 -4.36 21.59
C ALA A 151 18.30 -4.45 20.45
N ARG A 152 17.06 -3.99 20.67
CA ARG A 152 16.01 -3.92 19.65
C ARG A 152 16.40 -2.98 18.50
N MET A 153 16.89 -1.77 18.78
CA MET A 153 17.35 -0.83 17.77
C MET A 153 18.50 -1.38 16.94
N LYS A 154 19.50 -2.03 17.57
CA LYS A 154 20.60 -2.68 16.85
C LYS A 154 20.11 -3.82 15.94
N MET A 155 19.11 -4.58 16.40
CA MET A 155 18.48 -5.61 15.58
C MET A 155 17.73 -4.99 14.38
N GLN A 156 16.94 -3.93 14.61
CA GLN A 156 16.23 -3.23 13.54
C GLN A 156 17.20 -2.63 12.53
N GLN A 157 18.29 -1.99 12.98
CA GLN A 157 19.31 -1.41 12.10
C GLN A 157 19.91 -2.44 11.15
N LYS A 158 20.21 -3.65 11.64
CA LYS A 158 20.68 -4.75 10.79
C LYS A 158 19.71 -5.05 9.64
N TYR A 159 18.40 -5.05 9.90
CA TYR A 159 17.40 -5.32 8.86
C TYR A 159 17.15 -4.10 7.97
N LEU A 160 17.21 -2.88 8.51
CA LEU A 160 17.15 -1.65 7.72
C LEU A 160 18.29 -1.62 6.69
N ASP A 161 19.51 -1.93 7.11
CA ASP A 161 20.67 -2.01 6.21
C ASP A 161 20.43 -3.03 5.09
N GLN A 162 19.83 -4.19 5.41
CA GLN A 162 19.45 -5.19 4.40
C GLN A 162 18.39 -4.67 3.43
N PHE A 163 17.38 -3.93 3.89
CA PHE A 163 16.40 -3.31 3.01
C PHE A 163 17.06 -2.34 2.03
N TYR A 164 17.95 -1.45 2.51
CA TYR A 164 18.66 -0.51 1.63
C TYR A 164 19.62 -1.18 0.66
N MET A 165 20.17 -2.35 1.01
CA MET A 165 21.03 -3.13 0.10
C MET A 165 20.24 -3.90 -0.96
N LEU A 166 19.04 -4.39 -0.63
CA LEU A 166 18.21 -5.20 -1.53
C LEU A 166 17.34 -4.36 -2.46
N TYR A 167 16.99 -3.15 -2.05
CA TYR A 167 16.02 -2.28 -2.72
C TYR A 167 16.59 -0.87 -2.91
N ASP A 168 17.76 -0.77 -3.53
CA ASP A 168 18.45 0.51 -3.79
C ASP A 168 17.72 1.37 -4.82
N ASP A 169 16.93 0.75 -5.68
CA ASP A 169 16.04 1.35 -6.68
C ASP A 169 14.64 1.71 -6.14
N PHE A 170 14.33 1.39 -4.88
CA PHE A 170 13.05 1.70 -4.26
C PHE A 170 13.13 2.98 -3.42
N HIS A 171 12.00 3.69 -3.36
CA HIS A 171 11.79 4.73 -2.39
C HIS A 171 11.42 4.13 -1.03
N ILE A 172 12.39 4.08 -0.12
CA ILE A 172 12.20 3.58 1.25
C ILE A 172 11.86 4.73 2.20
N THR A 173 10.66 4.71 2.77
CA THR A 173 10.21 5.64 3.81
C THR A 173 10.22 4.96 5.18
N LYS A 174 10.89 5.56 6.16
CA LYS A 174 10.92 5.06 7.55
C LYS A 174 9.92 5.84 8.40
N LEU A 175 9.06 5.13 9.12
CA LEU A 175 8.09 5.72 10.06
C LEU A 175 8.39 5.30 11.49
N PRO A 176 8.29 6.23 12.46
CA PRO A 176 8.60 5.95 13.85
C PRO A 176 7.57 5.03 14.50
N LEU A 177 8.03 4.23 15.47
CA LEU A 177 7.12 3.65 16.45
C LEU A 177 6.58 4.77 17.34
N LEU A 178 5.27 4.95 17.34
CA LEU A 178 4.59 5.85 18.27
C LEU A 178 4.39 5.15 19.63
N PRO A 179 4.50 5.87 20.76
CA PRO A 179 4.33 5.31 22.10
C PRO A 179 2.88 4.89 22.40
N GLU A 180 1.91 5.45 21.66
CA GLU A 180 0.49 5.16 21.79
C GLU A 180 -0.10 4.71 20.46
N GLU A 181 -1.16 3.92 20.50
CA GLU A 181 -1.89 3.47 19.30
C GLU A 181 -2.66 4.62 18.66
N VAL A 182 -2.56 4.74 17.33
CA VAL A 182 -3.37 5.67 16.55
C VAL A 182 -4.75 5.04 16.30
N ASN A 183 -5.71 5.30 17.17
CA ASN A 183 -7.06 4.74 17.09
C ASN A 183 -8.09 5.77 16.59
N TYR A 184 -9.13 5.29 15.88
CA TYR A 184 -10.18 6.10 15.26
C TYR A 184 -11.38 6.39 16.22
N THR A 185 -11.35 5.92 17.47
CA THR A 185 -12.52 6.01 18.35
C THR A 185 -12.67 7.37 19.01
N GLU A 186 -13.84 7.96 18.80
CA GLU A 186 -14.27 9.25 19.33
C GLU A 186 -14.18 9.35 20.88
N ARG A 187 -13.73 10.53 21.31
CA ARG A 187 -14.14 11.30 22.51
C ARG A 187 -13.30 11.33 23.78
N VAL A 188 -12.32 10.48 24.07
CA VAL A 188 -11.49 10.70 25.28
C VAL A 188 -10.08 10.12 25.12
N CYS A 189 -9.20 10.82 24.39
CA CYS A 189 -7.77 10.79 24.65
C CYS A 189 -7.16 12.08 24.11
N THR A 190 -6.63 12.89 25.01
CA THR A 190 -5.93 14.13 24.71
C THR A 190 -4.78 13.86 23.73
N GLN A 191 -4.87 14.45 22.54
CA GLN A 191 -3.82 14.64 21.52
C GLN A 191 -3.35 13.45 20.64
N VAL A 192 -3.75 12.18 20.87
CA VAL A 192 -3.13 11.05 20.14
C VAL A 192 -4.09 10.12 19.38
N CYS A 193 -5.41 10.35 19.43
CA CYS A 193 -6.39 9.53 18.71
C CYS A 193 -7.32 10.36 17.80
N GLY A 194 -7.66 9.83 16.62
CA GLY A 194 -8.60 10.42 15.65
C GLY A 194 -7.97 10.98 14.36
N VAL A 195 -8.79 11.65 13.55
CA VAL A 195 -8.40 12.19 12.24
C VAL A 195 -7.20 13.15 12.33
N ASP A 196 -7.08 13.91 13.42
CA ASP A 196 -5.98 14.85 13.59
C ASP A 196 -4.65 14.15 13.93
N ALA A 197 -4.69 13.06 14.71
CA ALA A 197 -3.52 12.22 14.92
C ALA A 197 -3.05 11.56 13.62
N LEU A 198 -3.99 11.12 12.76
CA LEU A 198 -3.67 10.63 11.42
C LEU A 198 -3.05 11.71 10.53
N LYS A 199 -3.57 12.95 10.56
CA LYS A 199 -2.98 14.08 9.82
C LYS A 199 -1.57 14.37 10.31
N ASP A 200 -1.34 14.39 11.62
CA ASP A 200 -0.01 14.66 12.15
C ASP A 200 0.98 13.54 11.84
N PHE A 201 0.55 12.28 11.94
CA PHE A 201 1.35 11.14 11.51
C PHE A 201 1.62 11.15 10.00
N SER A 202 0.66 11.58 9.17
CA SER A 202 0.81 11.63 7.71
C SER A 202 1.95 12.54 7.23
N ARG A 203 2.34 13.53 8.04
CA ARG A 203 3.49 14.41 7.73
C ARG A 203 4.79 13.63 7.60
N ASN A 204 4.93 12.52 8.33
CA ASN A 204 6.12 11.65 8.29
C ASN A 204 6.27 10.90 6.96
N PHE A 205 5.24 10.86 6.11
CA PHE A 205 5.31 10.30 4.75
C PHE A 205 5.85 11.32 3.74
N LEU A 206 5.66 12.62 3.99
CA LEU A 206 6.10 13.69 3.10
C LEU A 206 7.53 14.14 3.41
N SER A 207 7.91 14.12 4.68
CA SER A 207 9.21 14.51 5.16
C SER A 207 9.78 13.43 6.06
N ALA A 208 11.04 13.07 5.85
CA ALA A 208 11.73 12.08 6.68
C ALA A 208 11.63 12.48 8.16
N TYR A 209 11.10 11.57 8.99
CA TYR A 209 11.02 11.77 10.43
C TYR A 209 12.41 12.05 11.00
N LYS A 210 12.50 13.13 11.80
CA LYS A 210 13.70 13.48 12.52
C LYS A 210 13.43 13.35 14.02
N PRO A 211 14.19 12.51 14.74
CA PRO A 211 14.07 12.43 16.18
C PRO A 211 14.33 13.80 16.81
N ALA A 212 13.60 14.12 17.88
CA ALA A 212 13.77 15.38 18.61
C ALA A 212 15.19 15.47 19.20
N VAL A 213 15.77 14.32 19.55
CA VAL A 213 17.09 14.18 20.13
C VAL A 213 18.04 13.48 19.16
N THR A 214 18.70 14.25 18.29
CA THR A 214 19.87 13.72 17.55
C THR A 214 21.07 13.75 18.49
N ARG A 215 21.52 12.60 19.01
CA ARG A 215 22.81 12.52 19.71
C ARG A 215 23.92 12.73 18.67
N GLY A 216 24.46 13.94 18.64
CA GLY A 216 25.61 14.30 17.81
C GLY A 216 26.91 14.27 18.59
N THR A 217 28.04 14.40 17.91
CA THR A 217 29.31 14.73 18.58
C THR A 217 29.17 16.04 19.37
N ILE A 218 30.10 16.32 20.29
CA ILE A 218 30.10 17.60 21.04
C ILE A 218 30.01 18.79 20.07
N GLU A 219 30.73 18.73 18.96
CA GLU A 219 30.76 19.75 17.91
C GLU A 219 29.39 19.92 17.22
N GLU A 220 28.68 18.83 16.94
CA GLU A 220 27.33 18.87 16.34
C GLU A 220 26.29 19.43 17.31
N LEU A 221 26.41 19.11 18.61
CA LEU A 221 25.55 19.65 19.66
C LEU A 221 25.82 21.15 19.88
N GLU A 222 27.08 21.57 19.94
CA GLU A 222 27.47 22.98 20.05
C GLU A 222 26.98 23.79 18.84
N GLY A 223 27.12 23.24 17.62
CA GLY A 223 26.60 23.86 16.40
C GLY A 223 25.08 24.02 16.42
N ARG A 224 24.34 23.00 16.89
CA ARG A 224 22.88 23.07 17.03
C ARG A 224 22.44 24.07 18.10
N VAL A 225 23.08 24.09 19.26
CA VAL A 225 22.79 25.05 20.33
C VAL A 225 23.01 26.47 19.81
N SER A 226 24.11 26.72 19.10
CA SER A 226 24.39 28.02 18.47
C SER A 226 23.30 28.42 17.48
N THR A 227 22.87 27.50 16.62
CA THR A 227 21.82 27.74 15.61
C THR A 227 20.47 28.05 16.25
N LEU A 228 20.07 27.27 17.25
CA LEU A 228 18.81 27.47 17.98
C LEU A 228 18.82 28.77 18.80
N ALA A 229 19.95 29.12 19.41
CA ALA A 229 20.11 30.39 20.11
C ALA A 229 19.96 31.58 19.15
N GLN A 230 20.49 31.47 17.93
CA GLN A 230 20.32 32.50 16.91
C GLN A 230 18.85 32.62 16.47
N GLN A 231 18.19 31.49 16.19
CA GLN A 231 16.77 31.47 15.83
C GLN A 231 15.87 32.04 16.93
N LEU A 232 16.15 31.72 18.20
CA LEU A 232 15.44 32.28 19.34
C LEU A 232 15.59 33.80 19.39
N LYS A 233 16.82 34.29 19.20
CA LYS A 233 17.14 35.72 19.22
C LYS A 233 16.44 36.48 18.09
N ASP A 234 16.37 35.88 16.91
CA ASP A 234 15.67 36.46 15.76
C ASP A 234 14.16 36.50 16.01
N ALA A 235 13.58 35.42 16.56
CA ALA A 235 12.17 35.35 16.92
C ALA A 235 11.81 36.33 18.05
N GLU A 236 12.67 36.50 19.06
CA GLU A 236 12.51 37.50 20.12
C GLU A 236 12.55 38.93 19.55
N ALA A 237 13.45 39.19 18.60
CA ALA A 237 13.53 40.49 17.93
C ALA A 237 12.29 40.78 17.07
N GLU A 238 11.74 39.77 16.41
CA GLU A 238 10.49 39.88 15.65
C GLU A 238 9.29 40.10 16.58
N LEU A 239 9.23 39.37 17.70
CA LEU A 239 8.21 39.54 18.74
C LEU A 239 8.27 40.94 19.36
N GLU A 240 9.45 41.47 19.63
CA GLU A 240 9.64 42.83 20.14
C GLU A 240 9.25 43.91 19.13
N LYS A 241 9.49 43.69 17.83
CA LYS A 241 8.99 44.58 16.76
C LYS A 241 7.46 44.59 16.74
N LEU A 242 6.83 43.43 16.74
CA LEU A 242 5.36 43.30 16.75
C LEU A 242 4.72 43.89 18.04
N LYS A 243 5.43 43.85 19.18
CA LYS A 243 4.97 44.48 20.42
C LYS A 243 5.10 46.01 20.40
N LYS A 244 5.99 46.58 19.59
CA LYS A 244 6.25 48.03 19.52
C LYS A 244 5.52 48.74 18.37
N GLY A 245 4.83 48.00 17.50
CA GLY A 245 4.02 48.52 16.40
C GLY A 245 4.58 48.12 15.04
#